data_AF-A0A5E4ZH75-F1
#
_entry.id   AF-A0A5E4ZH75-F1
#
_cell.length_a   1.000
_cell.length_b   1.000
_cell.length_c   1.000
_cell.angle_alpha   90.00
_cell.angle_beta   90.00
_cell.angle_gamma   90.00
#
_symmetry.space_group_name_H-M   'P 1'
#
loop_
_entity.id
_entity.type
_entity.pdbx_description
1 polymer ?
#
loop_
_entity_poly.entity_id
_entity_poly.type
_entity_poly.pdbx_seq_one_letter_code
_entity_poly.pdbx_strand_id
1 'polypeptide(L)'
;MSKQLHPAVQVAAATEGFRRAGRVFGRDPQTIPLGELSANEHAAIVADRSLVVMHTAVHLEADQIAALPHRDAEHVKKAKIDAIEPAVSVDQGRLASDLAAMQAYLASVEADLNRRAEELDRIAAEQSARETSLNERAAELERRAQELARQADELDKTSGAAGKTGNQSSKK
;
A
#
# COMPACT_ATOMS: atom_id res chain seq x y z
N MET A 1 18.65 14.12 17.27
CA MET A 1 18.54 13.70 18.69
C MET A 1 17.37 12.72 18.76
N SER A 2 17.59 11.50 19.22
CA SER A 2 16.56 10.47 19.28
C SER A 2 15.86 10.53 20.63
N LYS A 3 14.57 10.88 20.64
CA LYS A 3 13.73 10.83 21.83
C LYS A 3 13.53 9.39 22.27
N GLN A 4 13.70 9.13 23.56
CA GLN A 4 13.47 7.82 24.16
C GLN A 4 12.24 7.86 25.08
N LEU A 5 11.52 6.74 25.11
CA LEU A 5 10.41 6.57 26.03
C LEU A 5 10.96 6.35 27.45
N HIS A 6 10.56 7.21 28.37
CA HIS A 6 10.93 7.14 29.78
C HIS A 6 9.67 7.00 30.65
N PRO A 7 9.67 6.12 31.67
CA PRO A 7 8.50 5.95 32.54
C PRO A 7 8.20 7.26 33.29
N ALA A 8 6.91 7.57 33.41
CA ALA A 8 6.38 8.73 34.11
C ALA A 8 5.09 8.39 34.86
N VAL A 9 4.71 9.26 35.79
CA VAL A 9 3.40 9.22 36.45
C VAL A 9 2.67 10.51 36.12
N GLN A 10 1.40 10.38 35.78
CA GLN A 10 0.48 11.51 35.69
C GLN A 10 -0.33 11.56 36.98
N VAL A 11 -0.26 12.69 37.68
CA VAL A 11 -0.81 12.85 39.02
C VAL A 11 -1.76 14.05 39.04
N ALA A 12 -2.96 13.84 39.55
CA ALA A 12 -3.96 14.89 39.79
C ALA A 12 -4.54 14.77 41.20
N ALA A 13 -4.97 15.89 41.76
CA ALA A 13 -5.67 15.96 43.04
C ALA A 13 -7.13 16.40 42.84
N ALA A 14 -8.04 15.92 43.69
CA ALA A 14 -9.44 16.37 43.66
C ALA A 14 -9.61 17.84 44.07
N THR A 15 -8.67 18.34 44.89
CA THR A 15 -8.66 19.72 45.43
C THR A 15 -7.44 20.48 44.94
N GLU A 16 -7.61 21.77 44.67
CA GLU A 16 -6.52 22.64 44.29
C GLU A 16 -5.54 22.87 45.44
N GLY A 17 -4.25 22.94 45.12
CA GLY A 17 -3.21 23.26 46.10
C GLY A 17 -2.82 22.11 47.02
N PHE A 18 -3.22 20.87 46.74
CA PHE A 18 -2.86 19.70 47.55
C PHE A 18 -1.35 19.46 47.52
N ARG A 19 -0.72 19.25 48.68
CA ARG A 19 0.75 19.12 48.78
C ARG A 19 1.17 17.72 49.20
N ARG A 20 2.08 17.11 48.43
CA ARG A 20 2.70 15.83 48.77
C ARG A 20 4.10 15.76 48.17
N ALA A 21 5.04 15.15 48.89
CA ALA A 21 6.41 14.95 48.41
C ALA A 21 7.05 16.27 47.90
N GLY A 22 6.82 17.38 48.61
CA GLY A 22 7.34 18.71 48.23
C GLY A 22 6.68 19.35 47.00
N ARG A 23 5.72 18.69 46.35
CA ARG A 23 5.03 19.17 45.14
C ARG A 23 3.60 19.58 45.43
N VAL A 24 3.05 20.44 44.58
CA VAL A 24 1.67 20.93 44.66
C VAL A 24 0.89 20.39 43.46
N PHE A 25 -0.19 19.68 43.76
CA PHE A 25 -1.10 19.08 42.80
C PHE A 25 -2.43 19.84 42.80
N GLY A 26 -3.01 19.97 41.62
CA GLY A 26 -4.33 20.53 41.39
C GLY A 26 -5.19 19.55 40.61
N ARG A 27 -6.31 20.05 40.10
CA ARG A 27 -7.21 19.27 39.23
C ARG A 27 -6.57 18.99 37.87
N ASP A 28 -5.72 19.89 37.41
CA ASP A 28 -4.97 19.71 36.19
C ASP A 28 -3.87 18.66 36.40
N PRO A 29 -3.88 17.57 35.60
CA PRO A 29 -2.95 16.48 35.79
C PRO A 29 -1.54 16.88 35.40
N GLN A 30 -0.58 16.66 36.30
CA GLN A 30 0.83 16.93 36.08
C GLN A 30 1.56 15.63 35.73
N THR A 31 2.31 15.63 34.63
CA THR A 31 3.13 14.49 34.22
C THR A 31 4.55 14.66 34.75
N ILE A 32 5.00 13.71 35.57
CA ILE A 32 6.30 13.72 36.24
C ILE A 32 7.10 12.50 35.80
N PRO A 33 8.31 12.67 35.24
CA PRO A 33 9.20 11.54 34.95
C PRO A 33 9.53 10.78 36.24
N LEU A 34 9.44 9.44 36.24
CA LEU A 34 9.71 8.65 37.46
C LEU A 34 11.14 8.83 37.98
N GLY A 35 12.10 9.09 37.08
CA GLY A 35 13.50 9.36 37.43
C GLY A 35 13.71 10.71 38.10
N GLU A 36 12.70 11.58 38.11
CA GLU A 36 12.69 12.85 38.84
C GLU A 36 12.24 12.67 40.31
N LEU A 37 11.65 11.51 40.64
CA LEU A 37 11.15 11.19 41.97
C LEU A 37 12.08 10.20 42.67
N SER A 38 12.42 10.49 43.92
CA SER A 38 13.03 9.49 44.79
C SER A 38 12.04 8.37 45.10
N ALA A 39 12.54 7.21 45.56
CA ALA A 39 11.69 6.08 45.92
C ALA A 39 10.64 6.44 46.99
N ASN A 40 11.04 7.28 47.96
CA ASN A 40 10.16 7.72 49.04
C ASN A 40 9.08 8.68 48.54
N GLU A 41 9.42 9.61 47.66
CA GLU A 41 8.45 10.55 47.07
C GLU A 41 7.44 9.83 46.18
N HIS A 42 7.93 8.91 45.34
CA HIS A 42 7.07 8.06 44.51
C HIS A 42 6.11 7.25 45.39
N ALA A 43 6.60 6.58 46.44
CA ALA A 43 5.76 5.84 47.37
C ALA A 43 4.74 6.74 48.10
N ALA A 44 5.15 7.95 48.50
CA ALA A 44 4.29 8.90 49.19
C ALA A 44 3.18 9.47 48.30
N ILE A 45 3.41 9.57 46.99
CA ILE A 45 2.42 10.00 45.98
C ILE A 45 1.46 8.84 45.68
N VAL A 46 1.98 7.65 45.41
CA VAL A 46 1.17 6.47 45.05
C VAL A 46 0.29 5.98 46.21
N ALA A 47 0.77 6.08 47.45
CA ALA A 47 0.01 5.67 48.62
C ALA A 47 -1.07 6.67 49.06
N ASP A 48 -1.05 7.91 48.53
CA ASP A 48 -2.00 8.95 48.95
C ASP A 48 -3.34 8.80 48.23
N ARG A 49 -4.40 8.54 49.00
CA ARG A 49 -5.76 8.37 48.48
C ARG A 49 -6.38 9.65 47.91
N SER A 50 -5.79 10.81 48.22
CA SER A 50 -6.27 12.11 47.73
C SER A 50 -5.77 12.40 46.31
N LEU A 51 -4.84 11.59 45.81
CA LEU A 51 -4.25 11.70 44.49
C LEU A 51 -4.75 10.57 43.58
N VAL A 52 -5.02 10.93 42.33
CA VAL A 52 -5.22 9.98 41.25
C VAL A 52 -3.89 9.88 40.51
N VAL A 53 -3.31 8.68 40.50
CA VAL A 53 -2.01 8.41 39.88
C VAL A 53 -2.19 7.42 38.74
N MET A 54 -1.78 7.83 37.54
CA MET A 54 -1.75 6.98 36.34
C MET A 54 -0.31 6.78 35.90
N HIS A 55 0.12 5.54 35.71
CA HIS A 55 1.43 5.24 35.16
C HIS A 55 1.39 5.47 33.65
N THR A 56 2.36 6.22 33.14
CA THR A 56 2.45 6.61 31.73
C THR A 56 3.92 6.63 31.29
N ALA A 57 4.19 7.07 30.07
CA ALA A 57 5.54 7.25 29.57
C ALA A 57 5.64 8.57 28.79
N VAL A 58 6.80 9.21 28.89
CA VAL A 58 7.10 10.49 28.23
C VAL A 58 8.32 10.35 27.34
N HIS A 59 8.34 11.13 26.27
CA HIS A 59 9.48 11.21 25.37
C HIS A 59 10.48 12.23 25.93
N LEU A 60 11.66 11.77 26.33
CA LEU A 60 12.76 12.61 26.79
C LEU A 60 13.97 12.43 25.88
N GLU A 61 14.74 13.51 25.69
CA GLU A 61 16.04 13.42 25.02
C GLU A 61 17.09 12.78 25.94
N ALA A 62 18.15 12.21 25.36
CA ALA A 62 19.20 11.52 26.12
C ALA A 62 19.83 12.42 27.21
N ASP A 63 20.05 13.71 26.89
CA ASP A 63 20.62 14.68 27.84
C ASP A 63 19.67 14.97 29.01
N GLN A 64 18.37 14.97 28.75
CA GLN A 64 17.34 15.19 29.78
C GLN A 64 17.23 13.98 30.70
N ILE A 65 17.30 12.77 30.13
CA ILE A 65 17.32 11.52 30.91
C ILE A 65 18.59 11.47 31.78
N ALA A 66 19.73 11.90 31.22
CA ALA A 66 20.99 11.96 31.96
C ALA A 66 20.92 12.99 33.11
N ALA A 67 20.13 14.04 32.99
CA ALA A 67 19.92 15.03 34.05
C ALA A 67 18.99 14.57 35.18
N LEU A 68 18.25 13.45 35.00
CA LEU A 68 17.33 12.96 36.03
C LEU A 68 18.08 12.36 37.24
N PRO A 69 17.78 12.80 38.47
CA PRO A 69 18.54 12.46 39.68
C PRO A 69 18.41 10.98 40.10
N HIS A 70 17.28 10.35 39.78
CA HIS A 70 16.94 8.99 40.24
C HIS A 70 16.64 8.04 39.09
N ARG A 71 17.17 8.31 37.89
CA ARG A 71 16.93 7.50 36.67
C ARG A 71 17.22 6.00 36.84
N ASP A 72 18.15 5.64 37.71
CA ASP A 72 18.59 4.26 37.94
C ASP A 72 17.93 3.60 39.18
N ALA A 73 16.93 4.25 39.78
CA ALA A 73 16.23 3.71 40.94
C ALA A 73 15.29 2.54 40.56
N GLU A 74 15.08 1.62 41.52
CA GLU A 74 14.36 0.36 41.28
C GLU A 74 12.91 0.55 40.81
N HIS A 75 12.20 1.57 41.33
CA HIS A 75 10.83 1.87 40.88
C HIS A 75 10.78 2.33 39.42
N VAL A 76 11.84 2.97 38.93
CA VAL A 76 11.98 3.40 37.53
C VAL A 76 12.24 2.19 36.62
N LYS A 77 13.15 1.30 37.01
CA LYS A 77 13.44 0.06 36.27
C LYS A 77 12.21 -0.82 36.17
N LYS A 78 11.52 -1.03 37.30
CA LYS A 78 10.29 -1.82 37.34
C LYS A 78 9.20 -1.23 36.45
N ALA A 79 8.95 0.08 36.54
CA ALA A 79 7.95 0.73 35.69
C ALA A 79 8.30 0.68 34.20
N LYS A 80 9.60 0.71 33.85
CA LYS A 80 10.04 0.55 32.46
C LYS A 80 9.68 -0.83 31.92
N ILE A 81 9.91 -1.88 32.71
CA ILE A 81 9.52 -3.25 32.34
C ILE A 81 8.00 -3.39 32.27
N ASP A 82 7.29 -2.94 33.30
CA ASP A 82 5.84 -3.18 33.43
C ASP A 82 4.99 -2.37 32.42
N ALA A 83 5.40 -1.14 32.09
CA ALA A 83 4.57 -0.22 31.30
C ALA A 83 5.07 0.02 29.86
N ILE A 84 6.38 -0.05 29.61
CA ILE A 84 6.96 0.35 28.32
C ILE A 84 7.22 -0.86 27.42
N GLU A 85 7.85 -1.90 27.94
CA GLU A 85 8.20 -3.09 27.15
C GLU A 85 6.98 -3.79 26.50
N PRO A 86 5.87 -4.05 27.20
CA PRO A 86 4.71 -4.69 26.58
C PRO A 86 4.02 -3.78 25.54
N ALA A 87 3.96 -2.47 25.78
CA ALA A 87 3.35 -1.53 24.84
C ALA A 87 4.13 -1.44 23.52
N VAL A 88 5.46 -1.35 23.60
CA VAL A 88 6.33 -1.34 22.41
C VAL A 88 6.25 -2.66 21.64
N SER A 89 6.16 -3.80 22.35
CA SER A 89 6.00 -5.12 21.72
C SER A 89 4.68 -5.26 20.95
N VAL A 90 3.57 -4.78 21.51
CA VAL A 90 2.25 -4.81 20.85
C VAL A 90 2.24 -3.92 19.61
N ASP A 91 2.81 -2.71 19.70
CA ASP A 91 2.88 -1.78 18.56
C ASP A 91 3.77 -2.34 17.44
N GLN A 92 4.88 -3.01 17.78
CA GLN A 92 5.71 -3.72 16.82
C GLN A 92 4.97 -4.90 16.17
N GLY A 93 4.19 -5.67 16.93
CA GLY A 93 3.39 -6.78 16.41
C GLY A 93 2.30 -6.31 15.43
N ARG A 94 1.67 -5.17 15.72
CA ARG A 94 0.72 -4.52 14.81
C ARG A 94 1.39 -4.07 13.52
N LEU A 95 2.51 -3.36 13.62
CA LEU A 95 3.26 -2.91 12.46
C LEU A 95 3.72 -4.08 11.58
N ALA A 96 4.19 -5.17 12.20
CA ALA A 96 4.55 -6.39 11.47
C ALA A 96 3.35 -7.02 10.74
N SER A 97 2.18 -7.03 11.39
CA SER A 97 0.94 -7.55 10.80
C SER A 97 0.47 -6.70 9.63
N ASP A 98 0.52 -5.37 9.76
CA ASP A 98 0.15 -4.43 8.70
C ASP A 98 1.10 -4.54 7.50
N LEU A 99 2.41 -4.68 7.76
CA LEU A 99 3.40 -4.93 6.71
C LEU A 99 3.14 -6.25 5.99
N ALA A 100 2.85 -7.33 6.71
CA ALA A 100 2.51 -8.61 6.11
C ALA A 100 1.24 -8.54 5.25
N ALA A 101 0.22 -7.80 5.71
CA ALA A 101 -1.00 -7.57 4.95
C ALA A 101 -0.73 -6.77 3.65
N MET A 102 0.10 -5.72 3.73
CA MET A 102 0.52 -4.96 2.55
C MET A 102 1.30 -5.82 1.56
N GLN A 103 2.21 -6.67 2.04
CA GLN A 103 2.96 -7.60 1.19
C GLN A 103 2.04 -8.59 0.48
N ALA A 104 1.07 -9.17 1.19
CA ALA A 104 0.08 -10.08 0.60
C ALA A 104 -0.78 -9.37 -0.46
N TYR A 105 -1.19 -8.13 -0.19
CA TYR A 105 -1.93 -7.32 -1.15
C TYR A 105 -1.11 -7.05 -2.42
N LEU A 106 0.15 -6.62 -2.28
CA LEU A 106 1.04 -6.39 -3.42
C LEU A 106 1.25 -7.66 -4.26
N ALA A 107 1.50 -8.80 -3.61
CA ALA A 107 1.62 -10.09 -4.30
C ALA A 107 0.35 -10.46 -5.08
N SER A 108 -0.84 -10.14 -4.55
CA SER A 108 -2.10 -10.37 -5.25
C SER A 108 -2.25 -9.49 -6.49
N VAL A 109 -1.85 -8.21 -6.39
CA VAL A 109 -1.88 -7.25 -7.51
C VAL A 109 -0.89 -7.66 -8.59
N GLU A 110 0.31 -8.10 -8.22
CA GLU A 110 1.31 -8.62 -9.16
C GLU A 110 0.78 -9.85 -9.92
N ALA A 111 0.15 -10.79 -9.23
CA ALA A 111 -0.43 -11.97 -9.86
C ALA A 111 -1.55 -11.60 -10.86
N ASP A 112 -2.40 -10.64 -10.51
CA ASP A 112 -3.47 -10.17 -11.40
C ASP A 112 -2.93 -9.40 -12.62
N LEU A 113 -1.88 -8.60 -12.45
CA LEU A 113 -1.21 -7.93 -13.56
C LEU A 113 -0.57 -8.93 -14.52
N ASN A 114 0.09 -9.97 -14.01
CA ASN A 114 0.69 -11.02 -14.83
C ASN A 114 -0.38 -11.76 -15.66
N ARG A 115 -1.53 -12.11 -15.05
CA ARG A 115 -2.65 -12.73 -15.79
C ARG A 115 -3.17 -11.83 -16.92
N ARG A 116 -3.31 -10.54 -16.66
CA ARG A 116 -3.74 -9.56 -17.68
C ARG A 116 -2.72 -9.41 -18.80
N ALA A 117 -1.43 -9.45 -18.49
CA ALA A 117 -0.38 -9.43 -19.50
C ALA A 117 -0.47 -10.67 -20.41
N GLU A 118 -0.61 -11.87 -19.83
CA GLU A 118 -0.79 -13.11 -20.60
C GLU A 118 -2.07 -13.12 -21.45
N GLU A 119 -3.15 -12.48 -20.99
CA GLU A 119 -4.38 -12.31 -21.76
C GLU A 119 -4.19 -11.36 -22.93
N LEU A 120 -3.51 -10.23 -22.73
CA LEU A 120 -3.18 -9.28 -23.79
C LEU A 120 -2.28 -9.91 -24.85
N ASP A 121 -1.28 -10.69 -24.46
CA ASP A 121 -0.40 -11.41 -25.39
C ASP A 121 -1.18 -12.41 -26.25
N ARG A 122 -2.15 -13.12 -25.66
CA ARG A 122 -3.05 -14.02 -26.40
C ARG A 122 -3.93 -13.27 -27.40
N ILE A 123 -4.53 -12.16 -26.97
CA ILE A 123 -5.37 -11.33 -27.84
C ILE A 123 -4.54 -10.77 -29.01
N ALA A 124 -3.31 -10.33 -28.75
CA ALA A 124 -2.40 -9.83 -29.79
C ALA A 124 -2.05 -10.92 -30.81
N ALA A 125 -1.78 -12.15 -30.35
CA ALA A 125 -1.51 -13.28 -31.23
C ALA A 125 -2.73 -13.65 -32.10
N GLU A 126 -3.94 -13.67 -31.50
CA GLU A 126 -5.18 -13.89 -32.25
C GLU A 126 -5.43 -12.82 -33.31
N GLN A 127 -5.19 -11.55 -32.97
CA GLN A 127 -5.35 -10.44 -33.90
C GLN A 127 -4.38 -10.57 -35.09
N SER A 128 -3.11 -10.91 -34.83
CA SER A 128 -2.10 -11.12 -35.88
C SER A 128 -2.47 -12.29 -36.81
N ALA A 129 -3.01 -13.38 -36.25
CA ALA A 129 -3.51 -14.50 -37.05
C ALA A 129 -4.71 -14.11 -37.93
N ARG A 130 -5.65 -13.33 -37.39
CA ARG A 130 -6.80 -12.80 -38.17
C ARG A 130 -6.34 -11.87 -39.29
N GLU A 131 -5.38 -11.00 -39.03
CA GLU A 131 -4.82 -10.10 -40.04
C GLU A 131 -4.17 -10.87 -41.18
N THR A 132 -3.36 -11.88 -40.86
CA THR A 132 -2.77 -12.78 -41.87
C THR A 132 -3.85 -13.45 -42.73
N SER A 133 -4.88 -14.02 -42.10
CA SER A 133 -5.98 -14.68 -42.81
C SER A 133 -6.77 -13.72 -43.72
N LEU A 134 -7.00 -12.49 -43.28
CA LEU A 134 -7.66 -11.47 -44.10
C LEU A 134 -6.81 -11.07 -45.31
N ASN A 135 -5.50 -10.91 -45.12
CA ASN A 135 -4.57 -10.60 -46.21
C ASN A 135 -4.53 -11.72 -47.26
N GLU A 136 -4.50 -12.98 -46.84
CA GLU A 136 -4.59 -14.12 -47.75
C GLU A 136 -5.89 -14.11 -48.56
N ARG A 137 -7.02 -13.85 -47.90
CA ARG A 137 -8.33 -13.81 -48.55
C ARG A 137 -8.47 -12.63 -49.51
N ALA A 138 -7.89 -11.47 -49.17
CA ALA A 138 -7.82 -10.33 -50.07
C ALA A 138 -7.02 -10.67 -51.34
N ALA A 139 -5.86 -11.31 -51.19
CA ALA A 139 -5.04 -11.73 -52.33
C ALA A 139 -5.76 -12.78 -53.21
N GLU A 140 -6.52 -13.70 -52.61
CA GLU A 140 -7.34 -14.66 -53.36
C GLU A 140 -8.44 -13.96 -54.17
N LEU A 141 -9.16 -13.02 -53.56
CA LEU A 141 -10.20 -12.25 -54.24
C LEU A 141 -9.63 -11.44 -55.40
N GLU A 142 -8.45 -10.84 -55.24
CA GLU A 142 -7.79 -10.09 -56.30
C GLU A 142 -7.40 -10.99 -57.49
N ARG A 143 -6.89 -12.19 -57.24
CA ARG A 143 -6.63 -13.17 -58.32
C ARG A 143 -7.91 -13.55 -59.06
N ARG A 144 -9.00 -13.84 -58.34
CA ARG A 144 -10.29 -14.16 -58.96
C ARG A 144 -10.83 -13.01 -59.79
N ALA A 145 -10.68 -11.77 -59.32
CA ALA A 145 -11.08 -10.58 -60.08
C ALA A 145 -10.29 -10.47 -61.40
N GLN A 146 -8.98 -10.71 -61.37
CA GLN A 146 -8.14 -10.72 -62.57
C GLN A 146 -8.51 -11.84 -63.54
N GLU A 147 -8.82 -13.05 -63.04
CA GLU A 147 -9.27 -14.17 -63.86
C GLU A 147 -10.61 -13.86 -64.56
N LEU A 148 -11.58 -13.33 -63.82
CA LEU A 148 -12.87 -12.92 -64.37
C LEU A 148 -12.72 -11.81 -65.43
N ALA A 149 -11.83 -10.83 -65.20
CA ALA A 149 -11.55 -9.80 -66.18
C ALA A 149 -10.99 -10.37 -67.50
N ARG A 150 -10.05 -11.34 -67.41
CA ARG A 150 -9.52 -12.04 -68.60
C ARG A 150 -10.60 -12.82 -69.34
N GLN A 151 -11.46 -13.54 -68.62
CA GLN A 151 -12.57 -14.28 -69.22
C GLN A 151 -13.55 -13.34 -69.93
N ALA A 152 -13.85 -12.17 -69.33
CA ALA A 152 -14.70 -11.16 -69.97
C ALA A 152 -14.07 -10.63 -71.26
N ASP A 153 -12.77 -10.33 -71.27
CA ASP A 153 -12.05 -9.89 -72.48
C ASP A 153 -12.04 -10.96 -73.58
N GLU A 154 -11.91 -12.24 -73.22
CA GLU A 154 -11.98 -13.36 -74.17
C GLU A 154 -13.39 -13.52 -74.78
N LEU A 155 -14.43 -13.38 -73.97
CA LEU A 155 -15.82 -13.40 -74.44
C LEU A 155 -16.13 -12.22 -75.37
N ASP A 156 -15.62 -11.03 -75.06
CA ASP A 156 -15.81 -9.84 -75.92
C ASP A 156 -15.12 -10.01 -77.28
N LYS A 157 -13.89 -10.54 -77.29
CA LYS A 157 -13.16 -10.84 -78.54
C LYS A 157 -13.88 -11.88 -79.41
N THR A 158 -14.40 -12.95 -78.80
CA THR A 158 -15.08 -14.02 -79.53
C THR A 158 -16.45 -13.58 -80.07
N SER A 159 -17.20 -12.81 -79.30
CA SER A 159 -18.48 -12.24 -79.75
C SER A 159 -18.30 -11.17 -80.85
N GLY A 160 -17.27 -10.32 -80.74
CA GLY A 160 -16.89 -9.37 -81.79
C GLY A 160 -16.45 -10.04 -83.09
N ALA A 161 -15.73 -11.17 -83.00
CA ALA A 161 -15.35 -11.96 -84.17
C ALA A 161 -16.55 -12.61 -84.88
N ALA A 162 -17.51 -13.15 -84.12
CA ALA A 162 -18.74 -13.73 -84.66
C ALA A 162 -19.66 -12.69 -85.34
N GLY A 163 -19.73 -11.47 -84.81
CA GLY A 163 -20.48 -10.37 -85.44
C GLY A 163 -19.88 -9.92 -86.79
N LYS A 164 -18.56 -10.03 -86.94
CA LYS A 164 -17.84 -9.61 -88.16
C LYS A 164 -17.99 -10.61 -89.31
N THR A 165 -18.06 -11.91 -89.02
CA THR A 165 -18.27 -12.96 -90.02
C THR A 165 -19.72 -13.02 -90.50
N GLY A 166 -20.70 -12.77 -89.61
CA GLY A 166 -22.11 -12.67 -89.98
C GLY A 166 -22.43 -11.52 -90.94
N ASN A 167 -21.72 -10.39 -90.83
CA ASN A 167 -21.95 -9.21 -91.68
C ASN A 167 -21.27 -9.27 -93.06
N GLN A 168 -20.43 -10.29 -93.32
CA GLN A 168 -19.83 -10.51 -94.65
C GLN A 168 -20.62 -11.49 -95.52
N SER A 169 -21.44 -12.37 -94.94
CA SER A 169 -22.31 -13.31 -95.68
C SER A 169 -23.63 -12.70 -96.17
N SER A 170 -24.03 -11.50 -95.70
CA SER A 170 -25.27 -10.83 -96.10
C SER A 170 -25.10 -9.83 -97.27
N LYS A 171 -23.92 -9.75 -97.89
CA LYS A 171 -23.58 -8.81 -98.99
C LYS A 171 -23.37 -9.48 -100.37
N LYS A 172 -23.77 -10.73 -100.56
CA LYS A 172 -23.72 -11.42 -101.86
C LYS A 172 -25.11 -11.70 -102.40
#